data_AF-A0A966LCV4-F1
#
_entry.id   AF-A0A966LCV4-F1
#
_cell.length_a   1.000
_cell.length_b   1.000
_cell.length_c   1.000
_cell.angle_alpha   90.00
_cell.angle_beta   90.00
_cell.angle_gamma   90.00
#
_symmetry.space_group_name_H-M   'P 1'
#
loop_
_entity.id
_entity.type
_entity.pdbx_description
1 polymer ?
#
loop_
_entity_poly.entity_id
_entity_poly.type
_entity_poly.pdbx_seq_one_letter_code
_entity_poly.pdbx_strand_id
1 'polypeptide(L)'
;MSGVWEAMETKDIIYGIGILFTFGLGAWNLFYNYKTTRKTSFINTVTSQRIKWLEQLRLDIGAYCGLTHTWFYSGLAGTDKEHDILKEIDRLRHVIQLRLNPNGELDQKIQKLIQDIPKFTDHSKKSELDKSIQDLVDFSQAMLKEEWEKVKAESENGNLNAKKSSWLPWRK
;
A
#
# COMPACT_ATOMS: atom_id res chain seq x y z
N MET A 1 -15.48 -56.84 -51.06
CA MET A 1 -15.99 -56.16 -49.84
C MET A 1 -15.27 -56.78 -48.66
N SER A 2 -14.03 -56.35 -48.43
CA SER A 2 -13.13 -56.94 -47.43
C SER A 2 -11.91 -56.03 -47.30
N GLY A 3 -11.62 -55.57 -46.08
CA GLY A 3 -10.31 -55.00 -45.74
C GLY A 3 -10.28 -53.54 -45.31
N VAL A 4 -11.28 -53.03 -44.58
CA VAL A 4 -11.20 -51.71 -43.92
C VAL A 4 -10.47 -51.81 -42.57
N TRP A 5 -9.35 -52.52 -42.54
CA TRP A 5 -8.47 -52.62 -41.37
C TRP A 5 -7.03 -52.72 -41.87
N GLU A 6 -6.54 -51.69 -42.55
CA GLU A 6 -5.10 -51.46 -42.59
C GLU A 6 -4.66 -51.28 -41.13
N ALA A 7 -3.84 -52.21 -40.65
CA ALA A 7 -3.23 -52.13 -39.34
C ALA A 7 -2.52 -50.79 -39.26
N MET A 8 -2.96 -49.93 -38.34
CA MET A 8 -2.35 -48.63 -38.07
C MET A 8 -0.84 -48.83 -38.01
N GLU A 9 -0.09 -48.24 -38.95
CA GLU A 9 1.36 -48.42 -39.00
C GLU A 9 1.91 -47.98 -37.64
N THR A 10 2.82 -48.74 -37.03
CA THR A 10 3.39 -48.40 -35.72
C THR A 10 3.91 -46.96 -35.66
N LYS A 11 4.32 -46.42 -36.82
CA LYS A 11 4.73 -45.03 -37.03
C LYS A 11 3.58 -44.03 -36.83
N ASP A 12 2.38 -44.31 -37.35
CA ASP A 12 1.20 -43.44 -37.18
C ASP A 12 0.72 -43.40 -35.73
N ILE A 13 0.82 -44.52 -35.02
CA ILE A 13 0.57 -44.58 -33.56
C ILE A 13 1.58 -43.70 -32.82
N ILE A 14 2.87 -43.79 -33.16
CA ILE A 14 3.94 -42.98 -32.55
C ILE A 14 3.74 -41.49 -32.85
N TYR A 15 3.40 -41.12 -34.09
CA TYR A 15 3.10 -39.72 -34.46
C TYR A 15 1.87 -39.20 -33.74
N GLY A 16 0.80 -39.99 -33.62
CA GLY A 16 -0.41 -39.65 -32.88
C GLY A 16 -0.14 -39.41 -31.38
N ILE A 17 0.68 -40.26 -30.76
CA ILE A 17 1.11 -40.10 -29.36
C ILE A 17 1.93 -38.82 -29.20
N GLY A 18 2.84 -38.52 -30.14
CA GLY A 18 3.62 -37.29 -30.14
C GLY A 18 2.75 -36.04 -30.18
N ILE A 19 1.76 -35.99 -31.07
CA ILE A 19 0.81 -34.88 -31.19
C ILE A 19 -0.02 -34.71 -29.90
N LEU A 20 -0.54 -35.81 -29.35
CA LEU A 20 -1.31 -35.78 -28.11
C LEU A 20 -0.46 -35.31 -26.92
N PHE A 21 0.81 -35.71 -26.87
CA PHE A 21 1.75 -35.28 -25.84
C PHE A 21 2.06 -33.79 -25.93
N THR A 22 2.37 -33.29 -27.13
CA THR A 22 2.61 -31.85 -27.35
C THR A 22 1.35 -31.03 -27.05
N PHE A 23 0.17 -31.51 -27.45
CA PHE A 23 -1.10 -30.85 -27.14
C PHE A 23 -1.38 -30.83 -25.63
N GLY A 24 -1.14 -31.95 -24.93
CA GLY A 24 -1.28 -32.05 -23.48
C GLY A 24 -0.36 -31.08 -22.73
N LEU A 25 0.91 -30.99 -23.13
CA LEU A 25 1.86 -30.01 -22.59
C LEU A 25 1.41 -28.58 -22.85
N GLY A 26 0.89 -28.28 -24.04
CA GLY A 26 0.34 -26.97 -24.39
C GLY A 26 -0.87 -26.58 -23.53
N ALA A 27 -1.83 -27.50 -23.37
CA ALA A 27 -3.02 -27.29 -22.54
C ALA A 27 -2.66 -27.12 -21.05
N TRP A 28 -1.71 -27.92 -20.55
CA TRP A 28 -1.20 -27.78 -19.19
C TRP A 28 -0.54 -26.42 -18.97
N ASN A 29 0.33 -26.00 -19.89
CA ASN A 29 1.01 -24.71 -19.82
C ASN A 29 0.02 -23.54 -19.90
N LEU A 30 -1.00 -23.62 -20.76
CA LEU A 30 -2.07 -22.63 -20.86
C LEU A 30 -2.87 -22.51 -19.56
N PHE A 31 -3.28 -23.65 -18.98
CA PHE A 31 -4.03 -23.67 -17.72
C PHE A 31 -3.20 -23.13 -16.55
N TYR A 32 -1.93 -23.54 -16.46
CA TYR A 32 -1.00 -23.08 -15.44
C TYR A 32 -0.74 -21.57 -15.54
N ASN A 33 -0.47 -21.06 -16.74
CA ASN A 33 -0.29 -19.62 -16.97
C ASN A 33 -1.55 -18.84 -16.64
N TYR A 34 -2.72 -19.26 -17.11
CA TYR A 34 -3.97 -18.56 -16.85
C TYR A 34 -4.25 -18.39 -15.34
N LYS A 35 -4.03 -19.46 -14.56
CA LYS A 35 -4.20 -19.43 -13.10
C LYS A 35 -3.17 -18.53 -12.41
N THR A 36 -1.93 -18.53 -12.90
CA THR A 36 -0.82 -17.72 -12.36
C THR A 36 -1.04 -16.24 -12.67
N THR A 37 -1.36 -15.89 -13.92
CA THR A 37 -1.61 -14.51 -14.38
C THR A 37 -2.71 -13.81 -13.59
N ARG A 38 -3.81 -14.50 -13.26
CA ARG A 38 -4.90 -13.90 -12.47
C ARG A 38 -4.46 -13.50 -11.06
N LYS A 39 -3.68 -14.35 -10.38
CA LYS A 39 -3.17 -14.04 -9.03
C LYS A 39 -2.18 -12.87 -9.07
N THR A 40 -1.27 -12.87 -10.04
CA THR A 40 -0.31 -11.78 -10.23
C THR A 40 -1.01 -10.45 -10.52
N SER A 41 -2.07 -10.46 -11.35
CA SER A 41 -2.85 -9.24 -11.65
C SER A 41 -3.54 -8.66 -10.41
N PHE A 42 -4.16 -9.50 -9.57
CA PHE A 42 -4.78 -9.05 -8.32
C PHE A 42 -3.75 -8.41 -7.38
N ILE A 43 -2.61 -9.08 -7.18
CA ILE A 43 -1.56 -8.61 -6.26
C ILE A 43 -0.95 -7.31 -6.75
N ASN A 44 -0.58 -7.23 -8.05
CA ASN A 44 -0.07 -5.99 -8.63
C ASN A 44 -1.06 -4.83 -8.50
N THR A 45 -2.37 -5.12 -8.61
CA THR A 45 -3.41 -4.10 -8.43
C THR A 45 -3.45 -3.61 -6.98
N VAL A 46 -3.50 -4.51 -6.00
CA VAL A 46 -3.54 -4.16 -4.57
C VAL A 46 -2.27 -3.41 -4.15
N THR A 47 -1.09 -3.89 -4.57
CA THR A 47 0.19 -3.21 -4.33
C THR A 47 0.20 -1.80 -4.92
N SER A 48 -0.29 -1.64 -6.16
CA SER A 48 -0.40 -0.31 -6.79
C SER A 48 -1.35 0.62 -6.02
N GLN A 49 -2.49 0.11 -5.54
CA GLN A 49 -3.40 0.89 -4.72
C GLN A 49 -2.78 1.27 -3.37
N ARG A 50 -2.01 0.38 -2.73
CA ARG A 50 -1.30 0.70 -1.47
C ARG A 50 -0.24 1.78 -1.68
N ILE A 51 0.54 1.73 -2.76
CA ILE A 51 1.52 2.78 -3.10
C ILE A 51 0.82 4.14 -3.27
N LYS A 52 -0.32 4.17 -3.99
CA LYS A 52 -1.12 5.40 -4.14
C LYS A 52 -1.65 5.92 -2.81
N TRP A 53 -2.13 5.03 -1.95
CA TRP A 53 -2.59 5.40 -0.61
C TRP A 53 -1.45 5.99 0.24
N LEU A 54 -0.26 5.38 0.23
CA LEU A 54 0.93 5.88 0.93
C LEU A 54 1.34 7.28 0.45
N GLU A 55 1.41 7.47 -0.87
CA GLU A 55 1.81 8.75 -1.45
C GLU A 55 0.82 9.84 -1.07
N GLN A 56 -0.48 9.56 -1.17
CA GLN A 56 -1.49 10.54 -0.81
C GLN A 56 -1.48 10.86 0.69
N LEU A 57 -1.25 9.87 1.56
CA LEU A 57 -1.11 10.09 3.00
C LEU A 57 0.10 11.01 3.30
N ARG A 58 1.24 10.79 2.63
CA ARG A 58 2.42 11.65 2.75
C ARG A 58 2.12 13.09 2.33
N LEU A 59 1.42 13.28 1.22
CA LEU A 59 1.03 14.61 0.74
C LEU A 59 0.07 15.30 1.72
N ASP A 60 -0.94 14.58 2.21
CA ASP A 60 -1.92 15.12 3.16
C ASP A 60 -1.24 15.53 4.48
N ILE A 61 -0.32 14.72 5.01
CA ILE A 61 0.47 15.06 6.22
C ILE A 61 1.38 16.27 5.97
N GLY A 62 2.06 16.31 4.82
CA GLY A 62 2.90 17.46 4.45
C GLY A 62 2.12 18.77 4.36
N ALA A 63 0.94 18.73 3.73
CA ALA A 63 0.04 19.86 3.66
C ALA A 63 -0.45 20.29 5.05
N TYR A 64 -0.81 19.33 5.91
CA TYR A 64 -1.27 19.60 7.27
C TYR A 64 -0.19 20.31 8.11
N CYS A 65 1.04 19.79 8.10
CA CYS A 65 2.16 20.41 8.81
C CYS A 65 2.46 21.81 8.27
N GLY A 66 2.49 21.98 6.94
CA GLY A 66 2.76 23.26 6.29
C GLY A 66 1.70 24.31 6.63
N LEU A 67 0.41 23.97 6.49
CA LEU A 67 -0.68 24.90 6.80
C LEU A 67 -0.73 25.25 8.28
N THR A 68 -0.54 24.27 9.16
CA THR A 68 -0.51 24.52 10.61
C THR A 68 0.63 25.47 10.99
N HIS A 69 1.83 25.20 10.48
CA HIS A 69 2.99 26.06 10.70
C HIS A 69 2.75 27.46 10.12
N THR A 70 2.31 27.57 8.87
CA THR A 70 2.01 28.86 8.24
C THR A 70 0.98 29.63 9.07
N TRP A 71 -0.15 29.02 9.42
CA TRP A 71 -1.19 29.67 10.22
C TRP A 71 -0.65 30.22 11.55
N PHE A 72 0.11 29.41 12.28
CA PHE A 72 0.67 29.80 13.59
C PHE A 72 1.69 30.94 13.51
N TYR A 73 2.58 30.92 12.50
CA TYR A 73 3.70 31.86 12.41
C TYR A 73 3.41 33.12 11.61
N SER A 74 2.49 33.05 10.64
CA SER A 74 2.18 34.20 9.77
C SER A 74 1.27 35.23 10.43
N GLY A 75 0.71 34.94 11.61
CA GLY A 75 -0.17 35.86 12.31
C GLY A 75 -1.45 36.17 11.53
N LEU A 76 -1.95 35.22 10.74
CA LEU A 76 -3.16 35.37 9.93
C LEU A 76 -4.45 35.47 10.75
N ALA A 77 -4.35 35.43 12.09
CA ALA A 77 -5.45 35.60 13.01
C ALA A 77 -6.22 36.90 12.74
N GLY A 78 -7.52 36.78 12.51
CA GLY A 78 -8.42 37.91 12.20
C GLY A 78 -8.43 38.35 10.74
N THR A 79 -7.73 37.65 9.83
CA THR A 79 -7.80 37.93 8.39
C THR A 79 -8.90 37.10 7.70
N ASP A 80 -9.44 37.57 6.58
CA ASP A 80 -10.44 36.82 5.79
C ASP A 80 -9.92 35.44 5.36
N LYS A 81 -8.60 35.27 5.25
CA LYS A 81 -7.94 34.00 4.86
C LYS A 81 -7.82 32.99 6.00
N GLU A 82 -8.01 33.41 7.24
CA GLU A 82 -7.91 32.52 8.41
C GLU A 82 -8.93 31.39 8.32
N HIS A 83 -10.18 31.73 8.00
CA HIS A 83 -11.27 30.77 7.94
C HIS A 83 -10.99 29.65 6.93
N ASP A 84 -10.50 30.01 5.75
CA ASP A 84 -10.18 29.05 4.69
C ASP A 84 -9.03 28.12 5.09
N ILE A 85 -8.00 28.65 5.75
CA ILE A 85 -6.86 27.85 6.22
C ILE A 85 -7.29 26.90 7.36
N LEU A 86 -8.04 27.39 8.34
CA LEU A 86 -8.52 26.55 9.44
C LEU A 86 -9.45 25.45 8.94
N LYS A 87 -10.33 25.75 7.98
CA LYS A 87 -11.18 24.77 7.33
C LYS A 87 -10.37 23.69 6.62
N GLU A 88 -9.29 24.07 5.93
CA GLU A 88 -8.42 23.10 5.25
C GLU A 88 -7.59 22.26 6.23
N ILE A 89 -7.06 22.86 7.30
CA ILE A 89 -6.40 22.13 8.39
C ILE A 89 -7.35 21.08 8.99
N ASP A 90 -8.60 21.45 9.27
CA ASP A 90 -9.58 20.52 9.82
C ASP A 90 -9.98 19.42 8.82
N ARG A 91 -10.13 19.75 7.54
CA ARG A 91 -10.35 18.76 6.48
C ARG A 91 -9.19 17.73 6.44
N LEU A 92 -7.95 18.20 6.44
CA LEU A 92 -6.77 17.35 6.40
C LEU A 92 -6.67 16.46 7.63
N ARG A 93 -6.95 16.99 8.83
CA ARG A 93 -6.99 16.24 10.09
C ARG A 93 -7.88 15.00 9.97
N HIS A 94 -9.10 15.17 9.48
CA HIS A 94 -10.06 14.08 9.34
C HIS A 94 -9.67 13.11 8.22
N VAL A 95 -9.20 13.62 7.07
CA VAL A 95 -8.76 12.77 5.95
C VAL A 95 -7.57 11.89 6.34
N ILE A 96 -6.58 12.45 7.04
CA ILE A 96 -5.43 11.69 7.56
C ILE A 96 -5.93 10.61 8.51
N GLN A 97 -6.80 10.96 9.47
CA GLN A 97 -7.34 10.00 10.43
C GLN A 97 -8.09 8.83 9.76
N LEU A 98 -8.83 9.08 8.67
CA LEU A 98 -9.54 8.04 7.93
C LEU A 98 -8.62 7.11 7.13
N ARG A 99 -7.42 7.58 6.76
CA ARG A 99 -6.43 6.78 6.04
C ARG A 99 -5.61 5.88 6.97
N LEU A 100 -5.40 6.29 8.21
CA LEU A 100 -4.60 5.58 9.19
C LEU A 100 -5.25 4.28 9.66
N ASN A 101 -4.43 3.29 9.98
CA ASN A 101 -4.90 2.03 10.55
C ASN A 101 -5.07 2.15 12.07
N PRO A 102 -6.28 2.00 12.64
CA PRO A 102 -6.51 2.16 14.08
C PRO A 102 -5.78 1.10 14.93
N ASN A 103 -5.31 0.01 14.34
CA ASN A 103 -4.58 -1.06 15.03
C ASN A 103 -3.06 -0.97 14.85
N GLY A 104 -2.55 -0.01 14.08
CA GLY A 104 -1.11 0.20 13.88
C GLY A 104 -0.51 1.03 15.01
N GLU A 105 0.63 0.60 15.57
CA GLU A 105 1.27 1.32 16.68
C GLU A 105 1.74 2.72 16.24
N LEU A 106 2.36 2.82 15.06
CA LEU A 106 2.81 4.10 14.51
C LEU A 106 1.61 4.97 14.08
N ASP A 107 0.61 4.37 13.45
CA ASP A 107 -0.64 5.03 13.08
C ASP A 107 -1.35 5.66 14.28
N GLN A 108 -1.42 4.96 15.42
CA GLN A 108 -2.00 5.49 16.65
C GLN A 108 -1.22 6.69 17.19
N LYS A 109 0.12 6.67 17.10
CA LYS A 109 0.96 7.81 17.50
C LYS A 109 0.71 9.02 16.59
N ILE A 110 0.65 8.81 15.27
CA ILE A 110 0.30 9.84 14.29
C ILE A 110 -1.09 10.40 14.58
N GLN A 111 -2.09 9.53 14.79
CA GLN A 111 -3.47 9.94 15.09
C GLN A 111 -3.55 10.80 16.35
N LYS A 112 -2.81 10.43 17.40
CA LYS A 112 -2.75 11.22 18.64
C LYS A 112 -2.17 12.62 18.39
N LEU A 113 -1.07 12.72 17.65
CA LEU A 113 -0.44 14.00 17.33
C LEU A 113 -1.37 14.90 16.51
N ILE A 114 -2.05 14.36 15.51
CA ILE A 114 -3.06 15.05 14.69
C ILE A 114 -4.23 15.58 15.54
N GLN A 115 -4.57 14.90 16.65
CA GLN A 115 -5.61 15.36 17.58
C GLN A 115 -5.10 16.38 18.61
N ASP A 116 -3.80 16.34 18.95
CA ASP A 116 -3.21 17.19 19.98
C ASP A 116 -2.68 18.53 19.43
N ILE A 117 -2.21 18.58 18.19
CA ILE A 117 -1.66 19.79 17.55
C ILE A 117 -2.59 21.02 17.66
N PRO A 118 -3.91 20.92 17.44
CA PRO A 118 -4.82 22.06 17.63
C PRO A 118 -4.87 22.64 19.05
N LYS A 119 -4.36 21.93 20.07
CA LYS A 119 -4.29 22.38 21.47
C LYS A 119 -3.05 23.25 21.76
N PHE A 120 -2.12 23.34 20.82
CA PHE A 120 -0.89 24.13 20.89
C PHE A 120 -0.96 25.42 20.07
N THR A 121 -2.17 25.89 19.79
CA THR A 121 -2.47 27.09 19.00
C THR A 121 -2.15 28.41 19.71
N ASP A 122 -1.82 28.36 21.00
CA ASP A 122 -1.38 29.50 21.79
C ASP A 122 0.10 29.81 21.52
N HIS A 123 0.45 31.08 21.30
CA HIS A 123 1.84 31.51 21.05
C HIS A 123 2.82 31.12 22.16
N SER A 124 2.35 30.96 23.41
CA SER A 124 3.15 30.48 24.53
C SER A 124 3.62 29.03 24.38
N LYS A 125 2.97 28.23 23.51
CA LYS A 125 3.24 26.81 23.29
C LYS A 125 3.95 26.52 21.97
N LYS A 126 4.67 27.52 21.44
CA LYS A 126 5.42 27.42 20.18
C LYS A 126 6.35 26.21 20.15
N SER A 127 7.10 25.99 21.23
CA SER A 127 8.06 24.88 21.32
C SER A 127 7.36 23.51 21.25
N GLU A 128 6.21 23.38 21.92
CA GLU A 128 5.38 22.19 21.92
C GLU A 128 4.75 21.93 20.55
N LEU A 129 4.32 22.99 19.84
CA LEU A 129 3.81 22.87 18.48
C LEU A 129 4.89 22.38 17.52
N ASP A 130 6.06 23.03 17.52
CA ASP A 130 7.19 22.65 16.66
C ASP A 130 7.61 21.21 16.92
N LYS A 131 7.71 20.83 18.19
CA LYS A 131 8.02 19.45 18.59
C LYS A 131 6.94 18.48 18.10
N SER A 132 5.67 18.81 18.25
CA SER A 132 4.57 17.92 17.83
C SER A 132 4.53 17.75 16.32
N ILE A 133 4.82 18.81 15.55
CA ILE A 133 4.95 18.74 14.09
C ILE A 133 6.15 17.87 13.71
N GLN A 134 7.29 18.02 14.39
CA GLN A 134 8.48 17.20 14.13
C GLN A 134 8.22 15.72 14.48
N ASP A 135 7.67 15.43 15.64
CA ASP A 135 7.29 14.07 16.06
C ASP A 135 6.30 13.46 15.06
N LEU A 136 5.36 14.25 14.53
CA LEU A 136 4.41 13.80 13.51
C LEU A 136 5.14 13.40 12.22
N VAL A 137 6.12 14.18 11.78
CA VAL A 137 6.95 13.86 10.62
C VAL A 137 7.75 12.57 10.87
N ASP A 138 8.38 12.44 12.04
CA ASP A 138 9.25 11.31 12.36
C ASP A 138 8.46 9.99 12.42
N PHE A 139 7.30 9.96 13.09
CA PHE A 139 6.44 8.78 13.12
C PHE A 139 5.86 8.46 11.74
N SER A 140 5.53 9.48 10.94
CA SER A 140 5.07 9.28 9.57
C SER A 140 6.16 8.67 8.69
N GLN A 141 7.41 9.14 8.79
CA GLN A 141 8.53 8.55 8.07
C GLN A 141 8.79 7.10 8.47
N ALA A 142 8.72 6.79 9.77
CA ALA A 142 8.86 5.42 10.25
C ALA A 142 7.75 4.51 9.69
N MET A 143 6.50 4.96 9.72
CA MET A 143 5.36 4.21 9.21
C MET A 143 5.45 4.00 7.69
N LEU A 144 5.76 5.07 6.93
CA LEU A 144 5.93 4.99 5.48
C LEU A 144 7.07 4.02 5.10
N LYS A 145 8.16 3.99 5.87
CA LYS A 145 9.25 3.04 5.66
C LYS A 145 8.80 1.61 5.91
N GLU A 146 8.07 1.34 6.99
CA GLU A 146 7.54 0.01 7.28
C GLU A 146 6.63 -0.51 6.15
N GLU A 147 5.72 0.33 5.68
CA GLU A 147 4.83 -0.01 4.58
C GLU A 147 5.56 -0.16 3.23
N TRP A 148 6.61 0.64 3.00
CA TRP A 148 7.46 0.49 1.81
C TRP A 148 8.18 -0.87 1.78
N GLU A 149 8.71 -1.34 2.91
CA GLU A 149 9.31 -2.67 2.99
C GLU A 149 8.28 -3.78 2.72
N LYS A 150 7.03 -3.63 3.19
CA LYS A 150 5.94 -4.56 2.88
C LYS A 150 5.62 -4.58 1.39
N VAL A 151 5.55 -3.41 0.75
CA VAL A 151 5.32 -3.28 -0.71
C VAL A 151 6.43 -3.93 -1.52
N LYS A 152 7.71 -3.74 -1.14
CA LYS A 152 8.84 -4.39 -1.80
C LYS A 152 8.75 -5.91 -1.66
N ALA A 153 8.52 -6.40 -0.44
CA ALA A 153 8.38 -7.84 -0.18
C ALA A 153 7.23 -8.47 -0.99
N GLU A 154 6.11 -7.77 -1.13
CA GLU A 154 4.95 -8.21 -1.93
C GLU A 154 5.29 -8.25 -3.43
N SER A 155 6.05 -7.27 -3.92
CA SER A 155 6.47 -7.19 -5.33
C SER A 155 7.49 -8.27 -5.70
N GLU A 156 8.42 -8.60 -4.81
CA GLU A 156 9.44 -9.63 -5.02
C GLU A 156 8.86 -11.05 -4.97
N ASN A 157 7.99 -11.32 -3.99
CA ASN A 157 7.53 -12.68 -3.68
C ASN A 157 6.17 -13.02 -4.27
N GLY A 158 5.42 -12.02 -4.77
CA GLY A 158 4.12 -12.21 -5.41
C GLY A 158 3.06 -12.91 -4.55
N ASN A 159 3.27 -13.09 -3.23
CA ASN A 159 2.31 -13.64 -2.27
C ASN A 159 2.80 -13.48 -0.81
N LEU A 160 1.95 -12.95 0.08
CA LEU A 160 2.24 -12.81 1.53
C LEU A 160 2.18 -14.15 2.31
N ASN A 161 1.65 -15.22 1.72
CA ASN A 161 1.49 -16.50 2.42
C ASN A 161 2.80 -17.30 2.60
N ALA A 162 3.91 -16.90 1.98
CA ALA A 162 5.19 -17.61 2.15
C ALA A 162 5.93 -17.23 3.45
N LYS A 163 5.59 -16.10 4.10
CA LYS A 163 6.43 -15.51 5.15
C LYS A 163 5.73 -15.27 6.49
N LYS A 164 4.66 -16.00 6.81
CA LYS A 164 4.05 -15.94 8.16
C LYS A 164 4.92 -16.58 9.26
N SER A 165 6.06 -17.20 8.92
CA SER A 165 6.89 -17.96 9.87
C SER A 165 8.25 -17.35 10.25
N SER A 166 8.74 -16.27 9.63
CA SER A 166 10.15 -15.90 9.84
C SER A 166 10.47 -14.46 10.23
N TRP A 167 9.50 -13.56 10.40
CA TRP A 167 9.81 -12.17 10.79
C TRP A 167 8.75 -11.59 11.74
N LEU A 168 8.85 -11.99 13.00
CA LEU A 168 8.37 -11.22 14.16
C LEU A 168 9.57 -11.04 15.10
N PRO A 169 10.39 -9.99 14.98
CA PRO A 169 11.06 -9.48 16.16
C PRO A 169 10.01 -8.73 17.00
N TRP A 170 10.19 -8.68 18.32
CA TRP A 170 9.33 -8.00 19.31
C TRP A 170 8.19 -8.83 19.92
N ARG A 171 8.57 -9.95 20.54
CA ARG A 171 8.13 -10.25 21.91
C ARG A 171 9.34 -10.12 22.84
N LYS A 172 9.42 -9.03 23.58
CA LYS A 172 9.85 -8.93 24.99
C LYS A 172 9.72 -7.47 25.43
#